data_AF-A0A3B7PNA7-F1
#
_entry.id   AF-A0A3B7PNA7-F1
#
_cell.length_a   1.000
_cell.length_b   1.000
_cell.length_c   1.000
_cell.angle_alpha   90.00
_cell.angle_beta   90.00
_cell.angle_gamma   90.00
#
_symmetry.space_group_name_H-M   'P 1'
#
loop_
_entity.id
_entity.type
_entity.pdbx_description
1 polymer ?
#
loop_
_entity_poly.entity_id
_entity_poly.type
_entity_poly.pdbx_seq_one_letter_code
_entity_poly.pdbx_strand_id
1 'polypeptide(L)'
;MPYFIPLLIKILKLEHFECRGLTAGEIALCRPVFGSLIDYSQVKIMNHPYLPWQARHVFMAPCGAIHARAPNYSPDYSAESRAFQGLFIHEMAHIYQYQQNIHVLLRGAILQSAFFLSFGRYNPYAYRLKAGKAFFDYNIEQQGDIARDIFFKRIQNIILQPQASQRRTG
;
A
#
# COMPACT_ATOMS: atom_id res chain seq x y z
N MET A 1 -28.84 2.37 29.36
CA MET A 1 -27.93 2.37 28.19
C MET A 1 -26.88 1.24 28.26
N PRO A 2 -27.23 -0.07 28.19
CA PRO A 2 -26.21 -1.13 28.01
C PRO A 2 -26.28 -1.87 26.66
N TYR A 3 -27.34 -1.69 25.85
CA TYR A 3 -27.57 -2.46 24.62
C TYR A 3 -26.95 -1.88 23.34
N PHE A 4 -26.34 -0.70 23.40
CA PHE A 4 -25.73 -0.06 22.23
C PHE A 4 -24.40 -0.70 21.81
N ILE A 5 -23.59 -1.13 22.78
CA ILE A 5 -22.25 -1.71 22.52
C ILE A 5 -22.34 -3.06 21.80
N PRO A 6 -23.21 -4.03 22.19
CA PRO A 6 -23.36 -5.29 21.46
C PRO A 6 -23.87 -5.11 20.02
N LEU A 7 -24.76 -4.14 19.81
CA LEU A 7 -25.29 -3.83 18.47
C LEU A 7 -24.20 -3.23 17.57
N LEU A 8 -23.38 -2.31 18.11
CA LEU A 8 -22.26 -1.72 17.38
C LEU A 8 -21.21 -2.76 17.01
N ILE A 9 -20.88 -3.68 17.91
CA ILE A 9 -19.95 -4.81 17.68
C ILE A 9 -20.44 -5.68 16.51
N LYS A 10 -21.74 -6.00 16.46
CA LYS A 10 -22.34 -6.76 15.34
C LYS A 10 -22.36 -5.98 14.02
N ILE A 11 -22.74 -4.70 14.05
CA ILE A 11 -22.82 -3.84 12.86
C ILE A 11 -21.43 -3.65 12.23
N LEU A 12 -20.42 -3.41 13.06
CA LEU A 12 -19.03 -3.26 12.63
C LEU A 12 -18.31 -4.59 12.42
N LYS A 13 -18.99 -5.73 12.67
CA LYS A 13 -18.46 -7.09 12.56
C LYS A 13 -17.15 -7.30 13.35
N LEU A 14 -17.00 -6.62 14.48
CA LEU A 14 -15.79 -6.67 15.30
C LEU A 14 -15.55 -8.06 15.92
N GLU A 15 -16.57 -8.91 15.98
CA GLU A 15 -16.46 -10.30 16.48
C GLU A 15 -15.47 -11.16 15.67
N HIS A 16 -15.21 -10.80 14.41
CA HIS A 16 -14.27 -11.50 13.52
C HIS A 16 -13.05 -10.64 13.19
N PHE A 17 -12.81 -9.56 13.94
CA PHE A 17 -11.70 -8.66 13.68
C PHE A 17 -10.36 -9.35 13.98
N GLU A 18 -9.47 -9.29 13.00
CA GLU A 18 -8.08 -9.72 13.14
C GLU A 18 -7.16 -8.54 12.85
N CYS A 19 -6.15 -8.39 13.71
CA CYS A 19 -5.04 -7.48 13.53
C CYS A 19 -3.75 -8.24 13.85
N ARG A 20 -2.84 -8.28 12.87
CA ARG A 20 -1.56 -8.99 13.01
C ARG A 20 -0.40 -8.17 12.50
N GLY A 21 0.81 -8.53 12.94
CA GLY A 21 2.04 -8.08 12.28
C GLY A 21 2.30 -8.84 10.98
N LEU A 22 3.37 -8.43 10.29
CA LEU A 22 3.86 -9.18 9.13
C LEU A 22 4.42 -10.54 9.55
N THR A 23 4.21 -11.56 8.71
CA THR A 23 4.87 -12.86 8.87
C THR A 23 6.34 -12.77 8.44
N ALA A 24 7.15 -13.76 8.83
CA ALA A 24 8.53 -13.84 8.34
C ALA A 24 8.61 -13.98 6.82
N GLY A 25 7.65 -14.70 6.20
CA GLY A 25 7.55 -14.84 4.75
C GLY A 25 7.22 -13.53 4.05
N GLU A 26 6.29 -12.74 4.60
CA GLU A 26 5.95 -11.41 4.08
C GLU A 26 7.13 -10.44 4.17
N ILE A 27 7.86 -10.43 5.28
CA ILE A 27 9.08 -9.62 5.43
C ILE A 27 10.13 -10.05 4.41
N ALA A 28 10.34 -11.35 4.22
CA ALA A 28 11.27 -11.89 3.23
C ALA A 28 10.87 -11.49 1.80
N LEU A 29 9.57 -11.40 1.51
CA LEU A 29 9.03 -10.97 0.22
C LEU A 29 9.30 -9.49 -0.04
N CYS A 30 9.21 -8.64 0.99
CA CYS A 30 9.46 -7.20 0.91
C CYS A 30 10.95 -6.83 0.77
N ARG A 31 11.85 -7.55 1.44
CA ARG A 31 13.28 -7.20 1.54
C ARG A 31 13.98 -6.97 0.19
N PRO A 32 13.77 -7.79 -0.87
CA PRO A 32 14.38 -7.52 -2.18
C PRO A 32 13.91 -6.22 -2.85
N VAL A 33 12.73 -5.70 -2.48
CA VAL A 33 12.13 -4.49 -3.05
C VAL A 33 12.51 -3.27 -2.22
N PHE A 34 12.30 -3.33 -0.90
CA PHE A 34 12.43 -2.17 0.00
C PHE A 34 13.63 -2.24 0.93
N GLY A 35 14.37 -3.35 0.97
CA GLY A 35 15.54 -3.50 1.84
C GLY A 35 15.18 -3.27 3.31
N SER A 36 15.87 -2.33 3.94
CA SER A 36 15.62 -1.86 5.31
C SER A 36 14.94 -0.48 5.36
N LEU A 37 14.36 -0.01 4.25
CA LEU A 37 13.73 1.32 4.16
C LEU A 37 12.38 1.39 4.91
N ILE A 38 11.81 0.24 5.25
CA ILE A 38 10.57 0.11 6.02
C ILE A 38 10.92 -0.52 7.36
N ASP A 39 10.45 0.08 8.46
CA ASP A 39 10.38 -0.60 9.74
C ASP A 39 9.19 -1.57 9.72
N TYR A 40 9.47 -2.82 9.36
CA TYR A 40 8.49 -3.89 9.25
C TYR A 40 7.79 -4.22 10.57
N SER A 41 8.40 -3.90 11.73
CA SER A 41 7.84 -4.23 13.05
C SER A 41 6.60 -3.38 13.39
N GLN A 42 6.52 -2.19 12.80
CA GLN A 42 5.41 -1.25 12.99
C GLN A 42 4.21 -1.56 12.09
N VAL A 43 4.41 -2.37 11.04
CA VAL A 43 3.36 -2.66 10.05
C VAL A 43 2.33 -3.61 10.62
N LYS A 44 1.05 -3.26 10.42
CA LYS A 44 -0.10 -4.09 10.80
C LYS A 44 -0.94 -4.45 9.57
N ILE A 45 -1.55 -5.62 9.60
CA ILE A 45 -2.55 -6.07 8.63
C ILE A 45 -3.84 -6.34 9.38
N MET A 46 -4.92 -5.76 8.88
CA MET A 46 -6.26 -5.85 9.46
C MET A 46 -7.24 -6.42 8.45
N ASN A 47 -8.10 -7.35 8.88
CA ASN A 47 -9.16 -7.92 8.05
C ASN A 47 -10.43 -7.03 7.97
N HIS A 48 -10.26 -5.72 8.13
CA HIS A 48 -11.33 -4.72 8.23
C HIS A 48 -11.14 -3.62 7.19
N PRO A 49 -12.20 -3.20 6.47
CA PRO A 49 -12.10 -2.10 5.51
C PRO A 49 -11.69 -0.79 6.20
N TYR A 50 -10.92 0.04 5.52
CA TYR A 50 -10.61 1.39 5.97
C TYR A 50 -11.83 2.33 5.81
N LEU A 51 -12.55 2.23 4.69
CA LEU A 51 -13.78 2.99 4.42
C LEU A 51 -15.00 2.07 4.31
N PRO A 52 -16.20 2.48 4.79
CA PRO A 52 -17.39 1.64 4.72
C PRO A 52 -17.82 1.31 3.27
N TRP A 53 -17.45 2.15 2.30
CA TRP A 53 -17.66 1.93 0.85
C TRP A 53 -16.44 1.34 0.12
N GLN A 54 -15.40 0.87 0.82
CA GLN A 54 -14.24 0.21 0.19
C GLN A 54 -14.69 -1.03 -0.60
N ALA A 55 -14.40 -1.06 -1.90
CA ALA A 55 -14.78 -2.17 -2.76
C ALA A 55 -14.18 -3.50 -2.26
N ARG A 56 -14.88 -4.62 -2.50
CA ARG A 56 -14.50 -5.93 -1.94
C ARG A 56 -13.13 -6.44 -2.38
N HIS A 57 -12.62 -5.99 -3.53
CA HIS A 57 -11.32 -6.40 -4.10
C HIS A 57 -10.19 -5.40 -3.83
N VAL A 58 -10.47 -4.29 -3.13
CA VAL A 58 -9.52 -3.20 -2.92
C VAL A 58 -8.81 -3.38 -1.58
N PHE A 59 -7.50 -3.25 -1.59
CA PHE A 59 -6.65 -3.11 -0.42
C PHE A 59 -6.40 -1.62 -0.19
N MET A 60 -6.19 -1.21 1.06
CA MET A 60 -5.85 0.17 1.37
C MET A 60 -4.81 0.21 2.47
N ALA A 61 -3.76 1.01 2.30
CA ALA A 61 -2.75 1.25 3.33
C ALA A 61 -2.52 2.75 3.63
N PRO A 62 -3.53 3.48 4.14
CA PRO A 62 -3.49 4.95 4.25
C PRO A 62 -2.72 5.48 5.46
N CYS A 63 -2.54 4.68 6.51
CA CYS A 63 -2.03 5.12 7.82
C CYS A 63 -1.07 4.13 8.48
N GLY A 64 -0.25 3.43 7.69
CA GLY A 64 0.75 2.48 8.23
C GLY A 64 0.20 1.09 8.59
N ALA A 65 -1.09 0.85 8.31
CA ALA A 65 -1.72 -0.47 8.38
C ALA A 65 -2.38 -0.83 7.05
N ILE A 66 -2.28 -2.09 6.65
CA ILE A 66 -2.96 -2.64 5.47
C ILE A 66 -4.35 -3.10 5.88
N HIS A 67 -5.37 -2.56 5.23
CA HIS A 67 -6.78 -2.88 5.42
C HIS A 67 -7.28 -3.76 4.27
N ALA A 68 -7.30 -5.08 4.50
CA ALA A 68 -7.83 -6.06 3.56
C ALA A 68 -9.24 -6.47 4.00
N ARG A 69 -10.24 -6.41 3.11
CA ARG A 69 -11.56 -6.97 3.45
C ARG A 69 -11.45 -8.50 3.51
N ALA A 70 -12.23 -9.12 4.41
CA ALA A 70 -12.25 -10.56 4.67
C ALA A 70 -12.01 -11.52 3.46
N PRO A 71 -12.66 -11.37 2.28
CA PRO A 71 -12.41 -12.28 1.15
C PRO A 71 -10.98 -12.21 0.59
N ASN A 72 -10.22 -11.14 0.85
CA ASN A 72 -8.84 -10.99 0.40
C ASN A 72 -7.85 -10.97 1.57
N TYR A 73 -8.32 -11.13 2.81
CA TYR A 73 -7.42 -11.24 3.94
C TYR A 73 -6.75 -12.61 3.90
N SER A 74 -5.43 -12.61 3.92
CA SER A 74 -4.63 -13.83 4.01
C SER A 74 -3.90 -13.89 5.35
N PRO A 75 -3.76 -15.08 5.97
CA PRO A 75 -2.87 -15.26 7.12
C PRO A 75 -1.39 -15.08 6.75
N ASP A 76 -1.02 -15.30 5.48
CA ASP A 76 0.34 -15.08 4.97
C ASP A 76 0.32 -14.79 3.46
N TYR A 77 0.49 -13.52 3.07
CA TYR A 77 0.50 -13.14 1.65
C TYR A 77 1.69 -13.72 0.87
N SER A 78 2.76 -14.16 1.54
CA SER A 78 3.88 -14.82 0.86
C SER A 78 3.54 -16.23 0.35
N ALA A 79 2.49 -16.85 0.90
CA ALA A 79 1.98 -18.15 0.46
C ALA A 79 0.87 -18.03 -0.60
N GLU A 80 0.40 -16.80 -0.89
CA GLU A 80 -0.65 -16.55 -1.87
C GLU A 80 -0.17 -16.64 -3.32
N SER A 81 -1.10 -16.55 -4.28
CA SER A 81 -0.75 -16.49 -5.69
C SER A 81 0.19 -15.31 -6.00
N ARG A 82 1.00 -15.44 -7.06
CA ARG A 82 1.92 -14.37 -7.50
C ARG A 82 1.24 -13.03 -7.73
N ALA A 83 -0.01 -13.03 -8.17
CA ALA A 83 -0.79 -11.81 -8.35
C ALA A 83 -1.07 -11.12 -7.00
N PHE A 84 -1.48 -11.88 -5.99
CA PHE A 84 -1.71 -11.36 -4.63
C PHE A 84 -0.41 -10.93 -3.95
N GLN A 85 0.70 -11.65 -4.15
CA GLN A 85 2.02 -11.21 -3.69
C GLN A 85 2.41 -9.85 -4.29
N GLY A 86 2.16 -9.66 -5.58
CA GLY A 86 2.42 -8.37 -6.25
C GLY A 86 1.52 -7.24 -5.74
N LEU A 87 0.25 -7.53 -5.45
CA LEU A 87 -0.68 -6.58 -4.83
C LEU A 87 -0.24 -6.21 -3.41
N PHE A 88 0.19 -7.19 -2.62
CA PHE A 88 0.75 -6.94 -1.29
C PHE A 88 1.99 -6.03 -1.36
N ILE A 89 2.90 -6.24 -2.32
CA ILE A 89 4.06 -5.35 -2.54
C ILE A 89 3.64 -3.93 -2.92
N HIS A 90 2.59 -3.76 -3.73
CA HIS A 90 2.03 -2.44 -4.06
C HIS A 90 1.60 -1.71 -2.78
N GLU A 91 0.83 -2.38 -1.92
CA GLU A 91 0.38 -1.80 -0.64
C GLU A 91 1.56 -1.49 0.30
N MET A 92 2.61 -2.31 0.29
CA MET A 92 3.82 -2.03 1.06
C MET A 92 4.57 -0.78 0.58
N ALA A 93 4.39 -0.35 -0.67
CA ALA A 93 4.89 0.95 -1.13
C ALA A 93 4.16 2.11 -0.46
N HIS A 94 2.85 1.98 -0.20
CA HIS A 94 2.09 2.96 0.57
C HIS A 94 2.50 3.00 2.04
N ILE A 95 2.82 1.84 2.62
CA ILE A 95 3.42 1.78 3.97
C ILE A 95 4.77 2.52 4.00
N TYR A 96 5.62 2.31 2.99
CA TYR A 96 6.89 3.04 2.88
C TYR A 96 6.66 4.55 2.78
N GLN A 97 5.76 4.99 1.90
CA GLN A 97 5.37 6.40 1.75
C GLN A 97 4.91 6.99 3.08
N TYR A 98 4.04 6.28 3.81
CA TYR A 98 3.56 6.71 5.12
C TYR A 98 4.71 6.89 6.12
N GLN A 99 5.65 5.94 6.20
CA GLN A 99 6.83 6.07 7.07
C GLN A 99 7.78 7.22 6.64
N GLN A 100 7.68 7.71 5.40
CA GLN A 100 8.35 8.93 4.93
C GLN A 100 7.51 10.21 5.16
N ASN A 101 6.47 10.16 5.98
CA ASN A 101 5.53 11.26 6.27
C ASN A 101 4.74 11.76 5.05
N ILE A 102 4.51 10.90 4.05
CA ILE A 102 3.66 11.22 2.90
C ILE A 102 2.21 10.90 3.25
N HIS A 103 1.32 11.89 3.10
CA HIS A 103 -0.13 11.71 3.28
C HIS A 103 -0.76 10.91 2.14
N VAL A 104 -0.65 9.57 2.20
CA VAL A 104 -1.13 8.64 1.17
C VAL A 104 -2.61 8.85 0.87
N LEU A 105 -3.48 8.92 1.89
CA LEU A 105 -4.93 9.08 1.70
C LEU A 105 -5.29 10.37 0.96
N LEU A 106 -4.70 11.49 1.36
CA LEU A 106 -4.95 12.80 0.74
C LEU A 106 -4.49 12.81 -0.72
N ARG A 107 -3.26 12.31 -0.98
CA ARG A 107 -2.72 12.26 -2.35
C ARG A 107 -3.52 11.29 -3.23
N GLY A 108 -3.95 10.16 -2.70
CA GLY A 108 -4.79 9.19 -3.41
C GLY A 108 -6.15 9.79 -3.76
N ALA A 109 -6.79 10.50 -2.82
CA ALA A 109 -8.03 11.22 -3.06
C ALA A 109 -7.88 12.26 -4.19
N ILE A 110 -6.82 13.07 -4.19
CA ILE A 110 -6.53 14.06 -5.25
C ILE A 110 -6.37 13.36 -6.61
N LEU A 111 -5.61 12.26 -6.68
CA LEU A 111 -5.39 11.52 -7.93
C LEU A 111 -6.68 10.92 -8.47
N GLN A 112 -7.50 10.32 -7.61
CA GLN A 112 -8.80 9.79 -8.03
C GLN A 112 -9.74 10.91 -8.47
N SER A 113 -9.82 12.03 -7.76
CA SER A 113 -10.59 13.20 -8.19
C SER A 113 -10.15 13.70 -9.57
N ALA A 114 -8.85 13.79 -9.82
CA ALA A 114 -8.31 14.18 -11.12
C ALA A 114 -8.69 13.19 -12.23
N PHE A 115 -8.64 11.88 -11.97
CA PHE A 115 -9.10 10.85 -12.90
C PHE A 115 -10.58 11.07 -13.29
N PHE A 116 -11.47 11.18 -12.29
CA PHE A 116 -12.91 11.35 -12.53
C PHE A 116 -13.24 12.67 -13.22
N LEU A 117 -12.66 13.80 -12.76
CA LEU A 117 -12.89 15.12 -13.36
C LEU A 117 -12.34 15.24 -14.79
N SER A 118 -11.32 14.46 -15.13
CA SER A 118 -10.79 14.38 -16.49
C SER A 118 -11.61 13.46 -17.41
N PHE A 119 -12.68 12.83 -16.90
CA PHE A 119 -13.43 11.77 -17.59
C PHE A 119 -12.52 10.62 -18.06
N GLY A 120 -11.55 10.25 -17.23
CA GLY A 120 -10.59 9.16 -17.50
C GLY A 120 -9.47 9.50 -18.48
N ARG A 121 -9.35 10.76 -18.96
CA ARG A 121 -8.21 11.18 -19.80
C ARG A 121 -6.88 11.16 -19.04
N TYR A 122 -6.90 11.50 -17.76
CA TYR A 122 -5.76 11.35 -16.87
C TYR A 122 -5.85 10.00 -16.17
N ASN A 123 -4.85 9.12 -16.37
CA ASN A 123 -4.77 7.84 -15.68
C ASN A 123 -3.61 7.87 -14.66
N PRO A 124 -3.88 7.87 -13.35
CA PRO A 124 -2.84 7.95 -12.33
C PRO A 124 -1.94 6.71 -12.28
N TYR A 125 -2.39 5.56 -12.78
CA TYR A 125 -1.66 4.29 -12.83
C TYR A 125 -0.78 4.15 -14.08
N ALA A 126 -1.06 4.93 -15.13
CA ALA A 126 -0.25 4.88 -16.35
C ALA A 126 1.11 5.54 -16.08
N TYR A 127 2.18 4.75 -16.11
CA TYR A 127 3.54 5.26 -16.01
C TYR A 127 4.45 4.67 -17.08
N ARG A 128 5.53 5.39 -17.35
CA ARG A 128 6.67 4.91 -18.13
C ARG A 128 7.92 5.23 -17.34
N LEU A 129 8.83 4.26 -17.23
CA LEU A 129 10.14 4.54 -16.66
C LEU A 129 10.87 5.56 -17.52
N LYS A 130 11.34 6.62 -16.88
CA LYS A 130 12.20 7.63 -17.49
C LYS A 130 13.59 7.49 -16.88
N ALA A 131 14.62 7.42 -17.73
CA ALA A 131 16.00 7.37 -17.29
C ALA A 131 16.31 8.57 -16.39
N GLY A 132 16.95 8.32 -15.23
CA GLY A 132 17.32 9.35 -14.26
C GLY A 132 16.18 9.93 -13.43
N LYS A 133 14.91 9.57 -13.67
CA LYS A 133 13.79 10.01 -12.84
C LYS A 133 13.76 9.21 -11.54
N ALA A 134 13.83 9.89 -10.39
CA ALA A 134 13.88 9.25 -9.09
C ALA A 134 12.52 8.64 -8.68
N PHE A 135 12.53 7.68 -7.76
CA PHE A 135 11.32 7.00 -7.28
C PHE A 135 10.25 7.98 -6.75
N PHE A 136 10.65 8.93 -5.92
CA PHE A 136 9.72 9.91 -5.33
C PHE A 136 9.22 10.98 -6.30
N ASP A 137 9.75 11.05 -7.53
CA ASP A 137 9.25 11.96 -8.57
C ASP A 137 8.02 11.36 -9.32
N TYR A 138 7.68 10.10 -9.07
CA TYR A 138 6.45 9.49 -9.55
C TYR A 138 5.31 9.76 -8.57
N ASN A 139 4.05 9.73 -9.04
CA ASN A 139 2.92 9.86 -8.12
C ASN A 139 2.80 8.60 -7.24
N ILE A 140 2.03 8.67 -6.14
CA ILE A 140 2.00 7.60 -5.14
C ILE A 140 1.48 6.25 -5.66
N GLU A 141 0.58 6.24 -6.65
CA GLU A 141 0.06 5.01 -7.26
C GLU A 141 1.09 4.41 -8.22
N GLN A 142 1.75 5.27 -9.01
CA GLN A 142 2.86 4.84 -9.87
C GLN A 142 4.03 4.27 -9.07
N GLN A 143 4.31 4.84 -7.90
CA GLN A 143 5.30 4.31 -6.97
C GLN A 143 4.93 2.89 -6.50
N GLY A 144 3.65 2.63 -6.22
CA GLY A 144 3.14 1.28 -5.93
C GLY A 144 3.34 0.32 -7.10
N ASP A 145 2.97 0.74 -8.31
CA ASP A 145 3.15 -0.07 -9.51
C ASP A 145 4.64 -0.35 -9.82
N ILE A 146 5.52 0.63 -9.59
CA ILE A 146 6.98 0.47 -9.70
C ILE A 146 7.49 -0.58 -8.71
N ALA A 147 7.06 -0.53 -7.44
CA ALA A 147 7.46 -1.53 -6.45
C ALA A 147 7.02 -2.94 -6.87
N ARG A 148 5.78 -3.07 -7.37
CA ARG A 148 5.25 -4.32 -7.89
C ARG A 148 6.02 -4.83 -9.11
N ASP A 149 6.41 -3.95 -10.02
CA ASP A 149 7.17 -4.33 -11.22
C ASP A 149 8.62 -4.71 -10.89
N ILE A 150 9.23 -4.10 -9.87
CA ILE A 150 10.51 -4.54 -9.30
C ILE A 150 10.39 -5.96 -8.74
N PHE A 151 9.34 -6.25 -7.97
CA PHE A 151 9.07 -7.59 -7.44
C PHE A 151 8.93 -8.64 -8.56
N PHE A 152 8.23 -8.30 -9.64
CA PHE A 152 8.12 -9.17 -10.82
C PHE A 152 9.37 -9.20 -11.70
N LYS A 153 10.46 -8.51 -11.31
CA LYS A 153 11.73 -8.40 -12.06
C LYS A 153 11.56 -7.84 -13.47
N ARG A 154 10.54 -7.01 -13.69
CA ARG A 154 10.29 -6.34 -14.97
C ARG A 154 11.21 -5.14 -15.18
N ILE A 155 11.65 -4.55 -14.07
CA ILE A 155 12.47 -3.35 -14.05
C ILE A 155 13.56 -3.45 -12.98
N GLN A 156 14.60 -2.62 -13.09
CA GLN A 156 15.63 -2.53 -12.05
C GLN A 156 15.07 -1.87 -10.78
N ASN A 157 15.63 -2.25 -9.62
CA ASN A 157 15.22 -1.66 -8.35
C ASN A 157 15.76 -0.22 -8.24
N ILE A 158 14.89 0.75 -8.50
CA ILE A 158 15.16 2.19 -8.34
C ILE A 158 14.79 2.73 -6.96
N ILE A 159 14.16 1.91 -6.10
CA ILE A 159 13.77 2.28 -4.73
C ILE A 159 15.00 2.27 -3.82
N LEU A 160 15.88 1.28 -4.00
CA LEU A 160 17.13 1.14 -3.24
C LEU A 160 18.27 2.01 -3.77
N GLN A 161 18.07 2.76 -4.86
CA GLN A 161 19.11 3.63 -5.42
C GLN A 161 19.25 4.88 -4.56
N PRO A 162 20.48 5.36 -4.27
CA PRO A 162 20.70 6.60 -3.55
C PRO A 162 19.97 7.75 -4.25
N GLN A 163 19.15 8.49 -3.50
CA GLN A 163 18.46 9.65 -4.06
C GLN A 163 19.50 10.70 -4.46
N ALA A 164 19.68 10.90 -5.76
CA ALA A 164 20.51 11.97 -6.30
C ALA A 164 19.83 13.35 -6.19
N SER A 165 19.26 13.71 -5.03
CA SER A 165 18.60 15.03 -4.86
C SER A 165 18.17 15.38 -3.43
N GLN A 166 19.00 15.13 -2.41
CA GLN A 166 18.86 15.80 -1.10
C GLN A 166 20.05 16.73 -0.74
N ARG A 167 20.91 17.08 -1.71
CA ARG A 167 21.93 18.13 -1.56
C ARG A 167 21.54 19.45 -2.25
N ARG A 168 20.39 20.02 -1.89
CA ARG A 168 20.07 21.46 -1.97
C ARG A 168 18.96 21.65 -0.93
N THR A 169 19.27 22.06 0.29
CA THR A 169 19.45 23.47 0.67
C THR A 169 20.39 23.59 1.87
N GLY A 170 21.43 24.42 1.71
CA GLY A 170 21.95 25.22 2.82
C GLY A 170 21.13 26.51 2.97
#